data_AF-A0A1F8TDA7-F1
#
_entry.id   AF-A0A1F8TDA7-F1
#
_cell.length_a   1.000
_cell.length_b   1.000
_cell.length_c   1.000
_cell.angle_alpha   90.00
_cell.angle_beta   90.00
_cell.angle_gamma   90.00
#
_symmetry.space_group_name_H-M   'P 1'
#
loop_
_entity.id
_entity.type
_entity.pdbx_description
1 polymer ?
#
loop_
_entity_poly.entity_id
_entity_poly.type
_entity_poly.pdbx_seq_one_letter_code
_entity_poly.pdbx_strand_id
1 'polypeptide(L)'
;MPYRETGNLAYKQLCLLWNSAIWRMTKIAHLVKMVEMKRLFPICLIGVGILILLGSAGVWGYNQKVQHPSSAPLPDVVADLDLTESLMAERAITEFTRLHGEGFPITSGAVGMYGADHSATLWVAGAPLQPVAGRMLVAMRDKIASTAGRSPFSPVGERQDGTRTVYELDGMGQKHFYFQSGKMIVWLAVNPERAEEALTQVLKFYP
;
A
#
# COMPACT_ATOMS: atom_id res chain seq x y z
N MET A 1 28.70 95.64 1.71
CA MET A 1 28.79 94.33 1.02
C MET A 1 27.60 93.47 1.45
N PRO A 2 26.68 93.07 0.56
CA PRO A 2 25.73 92.00 0.84
C PRO A 2 26.17 90.70 0.16
N TYR A 3 26.17 89.61 0.92
CA TYR A 3 26.44 88.26 0.46
C TYR A 3 25.19 87.72 -0.27
N ARG A 4 25.30 87.49 -1.59
CA ARG A 4 24.22 86.88 -2.40
C ARG A 4 24.22 85.36 -2.17
N GLU A 5 23.17 84.86 -1.50
CA GLU A 5 22.82 83.44 -1.58
C GLU A 5 22.31 83.11 -2.98
N THR A 6 23.20 82.74 -3.90
CA THR A 6 22.82 81.98 -5.09
C THR A 6 22.63 80.53 -4.68
N GLY A 7 21.55 80.27 -3.94
CA GLY A 7 21.09 78.93 -3.60
C GLY A 7 20.80 78.17 -4.88
N ASN A 8 21.60 77.13 -5.13
CA ASN A 8 21.68 76.34 -6.34
C ASN A 8 20.33 75.67 -6.66
N LEU A 9 19.48 76.39 -7.40
CA LEU A 9 18.14 75.98 -7.81
C LEU A 9 18.19 74.68 -8.63
N ALA A 10 19.26 74.50 -9.41
CA ALA A 10 19.51 73.31 -10.21
C ALA A 10 19.76 72.08 -9.32
N TYR A 11 20.47 72.22 -8.20
CA TYR A 11 20.70 71.11 -7.27
C TYR A 11 19.40 70.66 -6.59
N LYS A 12 18.55 71.60 -6.15
CA LYS A 12 17.24 71.26 -5.56
C LYS A 12 16.32 70.56 -6.56
N GLN A 13 16.30 71.00 -7.82
CA GLN A 13 15.52 70.33 -8.87
C GLN A 13 16.08 68.93 -9.18
N LEU A 14 17.40 68.74 -9.22
CA LEU A 14 18.00 67.42 -9.41
C LEU A 14 17.64 66.45 -8.28
N CYS A 15 17.71 66.89 -7.01
CA CYS A 15 17.34 66.05 -5.87
C CYS A 15 15.86 65.65 -5.88
N LEU A 16 14.95 66.56 -6.27
CA LEU A 16 13.53 66.25 -6.39
C LEU A 16 13.24 65.25 -7.51
N LEU A 17 13.88 65.43 -8.67
CA LEU A 17 13.76 64.49 -9.78
C LEU A 17 14.33 63.11 -9.40
N TRP A 18 15.46 63.07 -8.70
CA TRP A 18 16.08 61.82 -8.25
C TRP A 18 15.23 61.07 -7.21
N ASN A 19 14.70 61.77 -6.19
CA ASN A 19 13.76 61.17 -5.23
C ASN A 19 12.45 60.70 -5.90
N SER A 20 11.95 61.44 -6.88
CA SER A 20 10.75 61.04 -7.63
C SER A 20 10.96 59.79 -8.49
N ALA A 21 12.16 59.62 -9.06
CA ALA A 21 12.53 58.45 -9.86
C ALA A 21 12.70 57.20 -8.99
N ILE A 22 13.39 57.31 -7.85
CA ILE A 22 13.54 56.21 -6.88
C ILE A 22 12.19 55.77 -6.31
N TRP A 23 11.31 56.73 -5.98
CA TRP A 23 9.94 56.44 -5.52
C TRP A 23 9.08 55.76 -6.60
N ARG A 24 9.22 56.16 -7.87
CA ARG A 24 8.52 55.51 -8.99
C ARG A 24 9.02 54.08 -9.22
N MET A 25 10.33 53.83 -9.17
CA MET A 25 10.89 52.49 -9.37
C MET A 25 10.49 51.52 -8.26
N THR A 26 10.51 51.94 -6.99
CA THR A 26 10.06 51.12 -5.86
C THR A 26 8.57 50.81 -5.90
N LYS A 27 7.73 51.77 -6.31
CA LYS A 27 6.29 51.58 -6.48
C LYS A 27 5.94 50.64 -7.63
N ILE A 28 6.66 50.70 -8.75
CA ILE A 28 6.51 49.78 -9.89
C ILE A 28 6.90 48.36 -9.47
N ALA A 29 8.02 48.17 -8.76
CA ALA A 29 8.43 46.86 -8.25
C ALA A 29 7.39 46.25 -7.29
N HIS A 30 6.79 47.07 -6.41
CA HIS A 30 5.70 46.64 -5.52
C HIS A 30 4.41 46.26 -6.29
N LEU A 31 4.05 47.03 -7.32
CA LEU A 31 2.88 46.76 -8.16
C LEU A 31 3.05 45.48 -8.99
N VAL A 32 4.24 45.24 -9.55
CA VAL A 32 4.56 44.01 -10.28
C VAL A 32 4.49 42.79 -9.35
N LYS A 33 5.10 42.86 -8.15
CA LYS A 33 4.97 41.81 -7.12
C LYS A 33 3.52 41.54 -6.72
N MET A 34 2.71 42.58 -6.54
CA MET A 34 1.29 42.41 -6.22
C MET A 34 0.48 41.79 -7.37
N VAL A 35 0.79 42.12 -8.63
CA VAL A 35 0.13 41.55 -9.80
C VAL A 35 0.55 40.09 -10.03
N GLU A 36 1.82 39.76 -9.85
CA GLU A 36 2.30 38.36 -9.86
C GLU A 36 1.67 37.52 -8.75
N MET A 37 1.65 38.03 -7.50
CA MET A 37 0.98 37.35 -6.39
C MET A 37 -0.52 37.10 -6.66
N LYS A 38 -1.22 38.07 -7.27
CA LYS A 38 -2.64 37.92 -7.64
C LYS A 38 -2.88 36.87 -8.73
N ARG A 39 -1.88 36.58 -9.58
CA ARG A 39 -1.95 35.54 -10.63
C ARG A 39 -1.49 34.18 -10.12
N LEU A 40 -0.51 34.13 -9.23
CA LEU A 40 0.02 32.90 -8.64
C LEU A 40 -0.94 32.29 -7.62
N PHE A 41 -1.63 33.12 -6.83
CA PHE A 41 -2.58 32.66 -5.82
C PHE A 41 -3.70 31.73 -6.36
N PRO A 42 -4.45 32.08 -7.42
CA PRO A 42 -5.47 31.18 -7.97
C PRO A 42 -4.86 29.93 -8.60
N ILE A 43 -3.68 30.00 -9.21
CA ILE A 43 -2.97 28.83 -9.76
C ILE A 43 -2.60 27.85 -8.64
N CYS A 44 -2.08 28.36 -7.51
CA CYS A 44 -1.80 27.54 -6.34
C CYS A 44 -3.08 26.89 -5.79
N LEU A 45 -4.20 27.62 -5.71
CA LEU A 45 -5.48 27.06 -5.26
C LEU A 45 -6.00 25.97 -6.20
N ILE A 46 -5.89 26.18 -7.52
CA ILE A 46 -6.25 25.15 -8.51
C ILE A 46 -5.36 23.92 -8.33
N GLY A 47 -4.05 24.11 -8.16
CA GLY A 47 -3.11 23.02 -7.89
C GLY A 47 -3.46 22.22 -6.65
N VAL A 48 -3.77 22.90 -5.54
CA VAL A 48 -4.24 22.26 -4.29
C VAL A 48 -5.58 21.54 -4.52
N GLY A 49 -6.51 22.17 -5.24
CA GLY A 49 -7.80 21.55 -5.58
C GLY A 49 -7.64 20.26 -6.40
N ILE A 50 -6.75 20.26 -7.39
CA ILE A 50 -6.43 19.07 -8.19
C ILE A 50 -5.81 17.98 -7.30
N LEU A 51 -4.87 18.33 -6.42
CA LEU A 51 -4.26 17.38 -5.50
C LEU A 51 -5.29 16.74 -4.56
N ILE A 52 -6.22 17.54 -4.02
CA ILE A 52 -7.33 17.03 -3.20
C ILE A 52 -8.21 16.08 -4.01
N LEU A 53 -8.61 16.47 -5.23
CA LEU A 53 -9.46 15.63 -6.08
C LEU A 53 -8.78 14.30 -6.43
N LEU A 54 -7.50 14.31 -6.77
CA LEU A 54 -6.72 13.09 -7.03
C LEU A 54 -6.60 12.23 -5.78
N GLY A 55 -6.36 12.85 -4.62
CA GLY A 55 -6.34 12.15 -3.33
C GLY A 55 -7.68 11.48 -3.00
N SER A 56 -8.79 12.21 -3.15
CA SER A 56 -10.14 11.70 -2.92
C SER A 56 -10.50 10.56 -3.89
N ALA A 57 -10.17 10.69 -5.18
CA ALA A 57 -10.37 9.63 -6.15
C ALA A 57 -9.55 8.37 -5.81
N GLY A 58 -8.31 8.55 -5.34
CA GLY A 58 -7.45 7.46 -4.86
C GLY A 58 -8.04 6.74 -3.66
N VAL A 59 -8.50 7.48 -2.64
CA VAL A 59 -9.17 6.92 -1.45
C VAL A 59 -10.46 6.20 -1.81
N TRP A 60 -11.26 6.78 -2.72
CA TRP A 60 -12.49 6.15 -3.19
C TRP A 60 -12.20 4.82 -3.92
N GLY A 61 -11.24 4.81 -4.84
CA GLY A 61 -10.83 3.58 -5.54
C GLY A 61 -10.25 2.51 -4.61
N TYR A 62 -9.52 2.93 -3.56
CA TYR A 62 -9.04 2.03 -2.51
C TYR A 62 -10.21 1.41 -1.73
N ASN A 63 -11.16 2.24 -1.28
CA ASN A 63 -12.33 1.77 -0.52
C ASN A 63 -13.20 0.83 -1.34
N GLN A 64 -13.41 1.11 -2.63
CA GLN A 64 -14.17 0.25 -3.54
C GLN A 64 -13.57 -1.17 -3.61
N LYS A 65 -12.24 -1.29 -3.69
CA LYS A 65 -11.57 -2.61 -3.74
C LYS A 65 -11.66 -3.40 -2.44
N VAL A 66 -11.71 -2.71 -1.30
CA VAL A 66 -11.83 -3.36 0.02
C VAL A 66 -13.28 -3.73 0.31
N GLN A 67 -14.24 -2.90 -0.11
CA GLN A 67 -15.67 -3.15 0.07
C GLN A 67 -16.23 -4.21 -0.90
N HIS A 68 -15.64 -4.34 -2.08
CA HIS A 68 -16.05 -5.30 -3.10
C HIS A 68 -14.86 -6.19 -3.49
N PRO A 69 -14.47 -7.12 -2.61
CA PRO A 69 -13.33 -7.97 -2.87
C PRO A 69 -13.60 -8.97 -4.00
N SER A 70 -12.57 -9.25 -4.80
CA SER A 70 -12.67 -10.24 -5.88
C SER A 70 -12.30 -11.66 -5.40
N SER A 71 -12.55 -12.65 -6.24
CA SER A 71 -11.97 -13.98 -6.02
C SER A 71 -10.47 -13.98 -6.32
N ALA A 72 -9.69 -14.63 -5.47
CA ALA A 72 -8.31 -15.00 -5.81
C ALA A 72 -8.32 -16.28 -6.67
N PRO A 73 -7.35 -16.46 -7.59
CA PRO A 73 -7.27 -17.69 -8.36
C PRO A 73 -6.96 -18.88 -7.44
N LEU A 74 -7.44 -20.07 -7.81
CA LEU A 74 -7.06 -21.34 -7.21
C LEU A 74 -6.66 -22.31 -8.32
N PRO A 75 -5.68 -23.21 -8.08
CA PRO A 75 -5.45 -24.33 -8.97
C PRO A 75 -6.61 -25.33 -8.89
N ASP A 76 -6.89 -26.04 -9.99
CA ASP A 76 -7.91 -27.09 -10.00
C ASP A 76 -7.46 -28.38 -9.29
N VAL A 77 -6.13 -28.56 -9.17
CA VAL A 77 -5.50 -29.75 -8.57
C VAL A 77 -4.30 -29.32 -7.74
N VAL A 78 -4.06 -29.96 -6.60
CA VAL A 78 -2.83 -29.82 -5.79
C VAL A 78 -2.33 -31.20 -5.36
N ALA A 79 -1.12 -31.60 -5.80
CA ALA A 79 -0.52 -32.91 -5.51
C ALA A 79 -1.47 -34.09 -5.77
N ASP A 80 -2.01 -34.15 -6.99
CA ASP A 80 -3.03 -35.11 -7.44
C ASP A 80 -4.34 -35.11 -6.65
N LEU A 81 -4.60 -34.07 -5.85
CA LEU A 81 -5.88 -33.87 -5.18
C LEU A 81 -6.72 -32.85 -5.95
N ASP A 82 -7.87 -33.27 -6.47
CA ASP A 82 -8.83 -32.38 -7.12
C ASP A 82 -9.43 -31.39 -6.13
N LEU A 83 -9.71 -30.17 -6.59
CA LEU A 83 -10.48 -29.17 -5.86
C LEU A 83 -11.92 -29.68 -5.68
N THR A 84 -12.31 -29.96 -4.43
CA THR A 84 -13.63 -30.53 -4.10
C THR A 84 -14.60 -29.46 -3.59
N GLU A 85 -14.10 -28.49 -2.83
CA GLU A 85 -14.90 -27.38 -2.31
C GLU A 85 -14.11 -26.07 -2.38
N SER A 86 -14.81 -24.95 -2.52
CA SER A 86 -14.16 -23.65 -2.45
C SER A 86 -15.04 -22.54 -1.91
N LEU A 87 -14.41 -21.60 -1.17
CA LEU A 87 -15.00 -20.35 -0.73
C LEU A 87 -14.35 -19.20 -1.48
N MET A 88 -15.15 -18.31 -2.06
CA MET A 88 -14.67 -17.22 -2.90
C MET A 88 -15.01 -15.85 -2.34
N ALA A 89 -14.18 -14.86 -2.68
CA ALA A 89 -14.42 -13.44 -2.45
C ALA A 89 -14.85 -13.15 -1.00
N GLU A 90 -16.05 -12.57 -0.80
CA GLU A 90 -16.58 -12.18 0.51
C GLU A 90 -16.68 -13.35 1.51
N ARG A 91 -17.01 -14.57 1.04
CA ARG A 91 -17.09 -15.76 1.92
C ARG A 91 -15.72 -16.17 2.44
N ALA A 92 -14.71 -16.15 1.58
CA ALA A 92 -13.32 -16.43 1.99
C ALA A 92 -12.81 -15.38 2.98
N ILE A 93 -13.14 -14.10 2.75
CA ILE A 93 -12.69 -13.00 3.62
C ILE A 93 -13.35 -13.07 4.99
N THR A 94 -14.63 -13.41 5.04
CA THR A 94 -15.32 -13.65 6.33
C THR A 94 -14.61 -14.75 7.12
N GLU A 95 -14.17 -15.82 6.46
CA GLU A 95 -13.39 -16.88 7.09
C GLU A 95 -12.00 -16.39 7.56
N PHE A 96 -11.29 -15.61 6.75
CA PHE A 96 -10.01 -15.01 7.16
C PHE A 96 -10.17 -14.09 8.37
N THR A 97 -11.19 -13.23 8.38
CA THR A 97 -11.50 -12.31 9.48
C THR A 97 -11.86 -13.08 10.74
N ARG A 98 -12.57 -14.20 10.63
CA ARG A 98 -12.87 -15.08 11.77
C ARG A 98 -11.60 -15.67 12.39
N LEU A 99 -10.62 -16.03 11.57
CA LEU A 99 -9.36 -16.66 12.02
C LEU A 99 -8.32 -15.65 12.53
N HIS A 100 -8.22 -14.48 11.90
CA HIS A 100 -7.15 -13.51 12.13
C HIS A 100 -7.62 -12.19 12.78
N GLY A 101 -8.93 -12.00 12.94
CA GLY A 101 -9.54 -10.76 13.40
C GLY A 101 -9.67 -9.71 12.29
N GLU A 102 -10.21 -8.55 12.65
CA GLU A 102 -10.23 -7.37 11.79
C GLU A 102 -8.86 -6.67 11.85
N GLY A 103 -8.34 -6.19 10.73
CA GLY A 103 -7.10 -5.40 10.75
C GLY A 103 -6.34 -5.28 9.44
N PHE A 104 -6.61 -6.13 8.45
CA PHE A 104 -5.98 -6.03 7.14
C PHE A 104 -6.98 -5.72 6.03
N PRO A 105 -6.63 -4.80 5.12
CA PRO A 105 -7.45 -4.54 3.94
C PRO A 105 -7.25 -5.69 2.96
N ILE A 106 -8.20 -6.61 2.90
CA ILE A 106 -8.20 -7.73 1.95
C ILE A 106 -9.01 -7.32 0.73
N THR A 107 -8.41 -7.39 -0.46
CA THR A 107 -9.03 -7.00 -1.74
C THR A 107 -9.40 -8.20 -2.60
N SER A 108 -8.91 -9.39 -2.26
CA SER A 108 -9.36 -10.63 -2.87
C SER A 108 -9.20 -11.82 -1.93
N GLY A 109 -10.05 -12.83 -2.07
CA GLY A 109 -10.00 -14.01 -1.21
C GLY A 109 -10.41 -15.29 -1.92
N ALA A 110 -9.75 -16.38 -1.56
CA ALA A 110 -10.16 -17.73 -1.93
C ALA A 110 -9.72 -18.73 -0.85
N VAL A 111 -10.54 -19.75 -0.61
CA VAL A 111 -10.18 -20.96 0.11
C VAL A 111 -10.52 -22.13 -0.78
N GLY A 112 -9.57 -23.02 -1.05
CA GLY A 112 -9.82 -24.27 -1.76
C GLY A 112 -9.56 -25.45 -0.86
N MET A 113 -10.49 -26.41 -0.80
CA MET A 113 -10.30 -27.71 -0.17
C MET A 113 -10.11 -28.76 -1.26
N TYR A 114 -9.07 -29.58 -1.12
CA TYR A 114 -8.66 -30.56 -2.11
C TYR A 114 -8.70 -31.97 -1.54
N GLY A 115 -9.14 -32.92 -2.36
CA GLY A 115 -9.36 -34.29 -1.96
C GLY A 115 -10.70 -34.49 -1.24
N ALA A 116 -11.21 -35.73 -1.27
CA ALA A 116 -12.52 -36.07 -0.72
C ALA A 116 -12.64 -35.85 0.81
N ASP A 117 -11.51 -35.88 1.52
CA ASP A 117 -11.38 -35.70 2.97
C ASP A 117 -10.73 -34.36 3.35
N HIS A 118 -10.58 -33.45 2.39
CA HIS A 118 -9.88 -32.17 2.56
C HIS A 118 -8.41 -32.35 2.99
N SER A 119 -7.75 -33.40 2.46
CA SER A 119 -6.32 -33.70 2.61
C SER A 119 -5.37 -32.52 2.36
N ALA A 120 -5.80 -31.53 1.58
CA ALA A 120 -5.13 -30.23 1.51
C ALA A 120 -6.15 -29.09 1.54
N THR A 121 -5.74 -27.96 2.11
CA THR A 121 -6.51 -26.71 2.06
C THR A 121 -5.57 -25.56 1.73
N LEU A 122 -6.00 -24.70 0.82
CA LEU A 122 -5.25 -23.54 0.35
C LEU A 122 -6.04 -22.26 0.64
N TRP A 123 -5.50 -21.38 1.47
CA TRP A 123 -6.04 -20.06 1.73
C TRP A 123 -5.22 -19.02 0.98
N VAL A 124 -5.88 -18.14 0.23
CA VAL A 124 -5.25 -17.08 -0.56
C VAL A 124 -5.92 -15.75 -0.26
N ALA A 125 -5.16 -14.81 0.29
CA ALA A 125 -5.63 -13.46 0.61
C ALA A 125 -4.83 -12.42 -0.18
N GLY A 126 -5.50 -11.61 -1.00
CA GLY A 126 -4.90 -10.50 -1.73
C GLY A 126 -4.99 -9.19 -0.98
N ALA A 127 -3.93 -8.40 -1.03
CA ALA A 127 -3.84 -7.06 -0.47
C ALA A 127 -3.84 -5.99 -1.59
N PRO A 128 -4.14 -4.71 -1.27
CA PRO A 128 -4.09 -3.62 -2.24
C PRO A 128 -2.72 -3.47 -2.92
N LEU A 129 -1.65 -3.70 -2.16
CA LEU A 129 -0.26 -3.48 -2.54
C LEU A 129 0.66 -4.55 -1.92
N GLN A 130 1.77 -4.83 -2.60
CA GLN A 130 2.77 -5.81 -2.17
C GLN A 130 3.36 -5.51 -0.77
N PRO A 131 3.70 -4.27 -0.40
CA PRO A 131 4.15 -3.97 0.96
C PRO A 131 3.08 -4.24 2.03
N VAL A 132 1.79 -4.17 1.68
CA VAL A 132 0.69 -4.48 2.61
C VAL A 132 0.65 -5.99 2.87
N ALA A 133 0.73 -6.81 1.81
CA ALA A 133 0.86 -8.26 1.94
C ALA A 133 2.09 -8.64 2.79
N GLY A 134 3.25 -8.02 2.57
CA GLY A 134 4.44 -8.27 3.39
C GLY A 134 4.22 -7.98 4.88
N ARG A 135 3.48 -6.91 5.22
CA ARG A 135 3.09 -6.64 6.61
C ARG A 135 2.13 -7.69 7.18
N MET A 136 1.21 -8.21 6.37
CA MET A 136 0.32 -9.31 6.77
C MET A 136 1.14 -10.57 7.10
N LEU A 137 2.08 -10.94 6.23
CA LEU A 137 2.96 -12.09 6.42
C LEU A 137 3.77 -11.99 7.72
N VAL A 138 4.38 -10.83 7.95
CA VAL A 138 5.14 -10.54 9.18
C VAL A 138 4.24 -10.64 10.42
N ALA A 139 3.04 -10.05 10.37
CA ALA A 139 2.11 -10.14 11.48
C ALA A 139 1.67 -11.58 11.79
N MET A 140 1.48 -12.43 10.77
CA MET A 140 1.18 -13.85 10.96
C MET A 140 2.33 -14.58 11.65
N ARG A 141 3.56 -14.40 11.15
CA ARG A 141 4.78 -14.96 11.76
C ARG A 141 4.93 -14.53 13.22
N ASP A 142 4.83 -13.23 13.48
CA ASP A 142 5.02 -12.66 14.81
C ASP A 142 3.93 -13.12 15.77
N LYS A 143 2.68 -13.26 15.29
CA LYS A 143 1.58 -13.80 16.08
C LYS A 143 1.87 -15.24 16.50
N ILE A 144 2.25 -16.12 15.58
CA ILE A 144 2.59 -17.52 15.86
C ILE A 144 3.74 -17.58 16.88
N ALA A 145 4.82 -16.83 16.65
CA ALA A 145 5.97 -16.76 17.54
C ALA A 145 5.60 -16.26 18.95
N SER A 146 4.75 -15.22 19.06
CA SER A 146 4.30 -14.68 20.35
C SER A 146 3.44 -15.67 21.17
N THR A 147 2.88 -16.67 20.50
CA THR A 147 2.04 -17.72 21.10
C THR A 147 2.74 -19.08 21.21
N ALA A 148 4.07 -19.11 21.09
CA ALA A 148 4.85 -20.34 21.22
C ALA A 148 4.44 -21.15 22.47
N GLY A 149 4.17 -22.45 22.27
CA GLY A 149 3.69 -23.37 23.31
C GLY A 149 2.18 -23.30 23.64
N ARG A 150 1.43 -22.35 23.06
CA ARG A 150 -0.04 -22.22 23.19
C ARG A 150 -0.78 -22.22 21.85
N SER A 151 -0.05 -22.10 20.75
CA SER A 151 -0.54 -22.22 19.38
C SER A 151 -0.72 -23.69 18.99
N PRO A 152 -1.74 -24.05 18.18
CA PRO A 152 -1.83 -25.37 17.55
C PRO A 152 -0.76 -25.60 16.47
N PHE A 153 -0.04 -24.54 16.08
CA PHE A 153 1.04 -24.57 15.09
C PHE A 153 2.40 -24.39 15.75
N SER A 154 3.35 -25.23 15.36
CA SER A 154 4.76 -25.22 15.78
C SER A 154 5.65 -24.87 14.59
N PRO A 155 6.41 -23.77 14.64
CA PRO A 155 7.39 -23.47 13.60
C PRO A 155 8.45 -24.56 13.52
N VAL A 156 8.70 -25.07 12.31
CA VAL A 156 9.74 -26.10 12.07
C VAL A 156 10.90 -25.58 11.24
N GLY A 157 10.69 -24.49 10.49
CA GLY A 157 11.76 -23.86 9.72
C GLY A 157 11.27 -22.78 8.79
N GLU A 158 12.23 -22.27 8.01
CA GLU A 158 11.98 -21.40 6.86
C GLU A 158 12.93 -21.82 5.74
N ARG A 159 12.47 -21.71 4.50
CA ARG A 159 13.30 -21.95 3.31
C ARG A 159 13.19 -20.78 2.34
N GLN A 160 14.26 -20.56 1.59
CA GLN A 160 14.27 -19.58 0.52
C GLN A 160 13.90 -20.23 -0.81
N ASP A 161 13.07 -19.55 -1.57
CA ASP A 161 12.76 -19.88 -2.95
C ASP A 161 12.91 -18.62 -3.81
N GLY A 162 14.07 -18.48 -4.44
CA GLY A 162 14.46 -17.22 -5.09
C GLY A 162 14.55 -16.06 -4.10
N THR A 163 13.67 -15.06 -4.24
CA THR A 163 13.63 -13.88 -3.37
C THR A 163 12.53 -13.93 -2.30
N ARG A 164 11.71 -14.99 -2.30
CA ARG A 164 10.65 -15.18 -1.30
C ARG A 164 11.08 -16.17 -0.24
N THR A 165 10.65 -15.91 0.99
CA THR A 165 10.79 -16.82 2.13
C THR A 165 9.49 -17.59 2.31
N VAL A 166 9.60 -18.91 2.42
CA VAL A 166 8.52 -19.82 2.75
C VAL A 166 8.70 -20.23 4.20
N TYR A 167 7.67 -19.99 5.01
CA TYR A 167 7.64 -20.40 6.41
C TYR A 167 6.96 -21.74 6.57
N GLU A 168 7.53 -22.61 7.40
CA GLU A 168 7.08 -23.98 7.59
C GLU A 168 6.61 -24.22 9.02
N LEU A 169 5.44 -24.82 9.18
CA LEU A 169 4.87 -25.19 10.47
C LEU A 169 4.34 -26.62 10.44
N ASP A 170 4.32 -27.24 11.63
CA ASP A 170 3.57 -28.46 11.90
C ASP A 170 2.38 -28.12 12.79
N GLY A 171 1.21 -28.68 12.49
CA GLY A 171 0.03 -28.48 13.31
C GLY A 171 -1.15 -29.30 12.81
N MET A 172 -2.06 -29.66 13.72
CA MET A 172 -3.33 -30.31 13.35
C MET A 172 -3.21 -31.57 12.45
N GLY A 173 -2.08 -32.28 12.50
CA GLY A 173 -1.82 -33.46 11.66
C GLY A 173 -1.37 -33.15 10.23
N GLN A 174 -1.15 -31.88 9.88
CA GLN A 174 -0.74 -31.42 8.56
C GLN A 174 0.59 -30.65 8.60
N LYS A 175 1.25 -30.61 7.45
CA LYS A 175 2.31 -29.64 7.16
C LYS A 175 1.69 -28.35 6.68
N HIS A 176 2.21 -27.22 7.14
CA HIS A 176 1.78 -25.90 6.72
C HIS A 176 2.91 -25.12 6.09
N PHE A 177 2.60 -24.44 4.99
CA PHE A 177 3.50 -23.55 4.30
C PHE A 177 2.81 -22.22 4.08
N TYR A 178 3.46 -21.12 4.41
CA TYR A 178 2.91 -19.81 4.11
C TYR A 178 3.97 -18.83 3.63
N PHE A 179 3.60 -18.04 2.63
CA PHE A 179 4.50 -17.14 1.92
C PHE A 179 3.75 -16.02 1.22
N GLN A 180 4.51 -15.07 0.70
CA GLN A 180 4.00 -13.99 -0.13
C GLN A 180 4.30 -14.25 -1.62
N SER A 181 3.31 -14.03 -2.48
CA SER A 181 3.45 -13.96 -3.94
C SER A 181 2.85 -12.64 -4.43
N GLY A 182 3.71 -11.69 -4.80
CA GLY A 182 3.29 -10.33 -5.18
C GLY A 182 2.40 -9.66 -4.12
N LYS A 183 1.13 -9.45 -4.45
CA LYS A 183 0.14 -8.85 -3.53
C LYS A 183 -0.64 -9.88 -2.71
N MET A 184 -0.36 -11.16 -2.87
CA MET A 184 -1.09 -12.25 -2.21
C MET A 184 -0.27 -12.86 -1.08
N ILE A 185 -0.97 -13.27 -0.05
CA ILE A 185 -0.50 -14.22 0.96
C ILE A 185 -1.16 -15.56 0.67
N VAL A 186 -0.33 -16.59 0.62
CA VAL A 186 -0.73 -17.97 0.36
C VAL A 186 -0.40 -18.77 1.60
N TRP A 187 -1.37 -19.56 2.08
CA TRP A 187 -1.18 -20.52 3.14
C TRP A 187 -1.70 -21.88 2.65
N LEU A 188 -0.83 -22.88 2.62
CA LEU A 188 -1.13 -24.25 2.27
C LEU A 188 -1.09 -25.09 3.55
N ALA A 189 -2.12 -25.86 3.82
CA ALA A 189 -2.10 -26.98 4.76
C ALA A 189 -2.28 -28.27 3.96
N VAL A 190 -1.48 -29.29 4.24
CA VAL A 190 -1.51 -30.55 3.47
C VAL A 190 -0.99 -31.71 4.29
N ASN A 191 -1.51 -32.90 4.03
CA ASN A 191 -1.02 -34.13 4.65
C ASN A 191 0.50 -34.31 4.40
N PRO A 192 1.29 -34.75 5.41
CA PRO A 192 2.75 -34.80 5.30
C PRO A 192 3.29 -35.60 4.11
N GLU A 193 2.58 -36.66 3.71
CA GLU A 193 2.96 -37.53 2.59
C GLU A 193 3.01 -36.82 1.24
N ARG A 194 2.23 -35.74 1.08
CA ARG A 194 2.13 -34.95 -0.17
C ARG A 194 2.75 -33.56 -0.05
N ALA A 195 3.37 -33.24 1.08
CA ALA A 195 3.72 -31.86 1.45
C ALA A 195 4.68 -31.18 0.46
N GLU A 196 5.78 -31.85 0.09
CA GLU A 196 6.81 -31.27 -0.80
C GLU A 196 6.32 -31.13 -2.24
N GLU A 197 5.52 -32.08 -2.72
CA GLU A 197 4.90 -32.03 -4.04
C GLU A 197 3.89 -30.87 -4.12
N ALA A 198 2.98 -30.80 -3.14
CA ALA A 198 1.97 -29.75 -3.05
C ALA A 198 2.63 -28.37 -2.96
N LEU A 199 3.65 -28.22 -2.10
CA LEU A 199 4.40 -26.98 -1.99
C LEU A 199 5.02 -26.59 -3.34
N THR A 200 5.71 -27.51 -4.01
CA THR A 200 6.37 -27.24 -5.30
C THR A 200 5.36 -26.78 -6.35
N GLN A 201 4.19 -27.40 -6.42
CA GLN A 201 3.15 -27.01 -7.35
C GLN A 201 2.55 -25.64 -7.03
N VAL A 202 2.25 -25.40 -5.75
CA VAL A 202 1.68 -24.12 -5.29
C VAL A 202 2.67 -22.97 -5.50
N LEU A 203 3.96 -23.18 -5.23
CA LEU A 203 5.01 -22.21 -5.51
C LEU A 203 5.11 -21.83 -7.00
N LYS A 204 4.87 -22.78 -7.92
CA LYS A 204 4.84 -22.51 -9.36
C LYS A 204 3.56 -21.76 -9.78
N PHE A 205 2.42 -22.09 -9.19
CA PHE A 205 1.15 -21.45 -9.50
C PHE A 205 1.11 -19.99 -9.03
N TYR A 206 1.74 -19.69 -7.89
CA TYR A 206 1.86 -18.34 -7.34
C TYR A 206 3.31 -17.86 -7.38
N PRO A 207 3.83 -17.35 -8.52
CA PRO A 207 5.22 -16.93 -8.63
C PRO A 207 5.59 -15.71 -7.77
#